data_AF-A0A2H9MTT7-F1
#
_entry.id   AF-A0A2H9MTT7-F1
#
_cell.length_a   1.000
_cell.length_b   1.000
_cell.length_c   1.000
_cell.angle_alpha   90.00
_cell.angle_beta   90.00
_cell.angle_gamma   90.00
#
_symmetry.space_group_name_H-M   'P 1'
#
loop_
_entity.id
_entity.type
_entity.pdbx_description
1 polymer ?
#
loop_
_entity_poly.entity_id
_entity_poly.type
_entity_poly.pdbx_seq_one_letter_code
_entity_poly.pdbx_strand_id
1 'polypeptide(L)'
;DAKKRTSEIIEISKDLIDLSYETDHYFVFTGHIEVKKLFGKKTQHHILILDRYGKPKLSIKNGRIIQGGKITILEELDDYLESRHSEIAPKVYLLNDLNLVDYSSLIASSDIIDAVREELVNSEKAAVLIEL
;
A
#
# COMPACT_ATOMS: atom_id res chain seq x y z
N ASP A 1 12.68 16.31 7.95
CA ASP A 1 12.29 14.98 8.45
C ASP A 1 11.10 14.48 7.63
N ALA A 2 11.23 13.31 7.00
CA ALA A 2 10.20 12.73 6.13
C ALA A 2 8.91 12.43 6.92
N LYS A 3 9.01 11.96 8.17
CA LYS A 3 7.84 11.68 9.01
C LYS A 3 7.03 12.94 9.35
N LYS A 4 7.71 14.07 9.61
CA LYS A 4 7.05 15.37 9.80
C LYS A 4 6.31 15.81 8.53
N ARG A 5 6.95 15.69 7.37
CA ARG A 5 6.35 16.05 6.08
C ARG A 5 5.12 15.18 5.78
N THR A 6 5.18 13.89 6.07
CA THR A 6 4.03 12.99 5.99
C THR A 6 2.87 13.51 6.84
N SER A 7 3.12 13.80 8.12
CA SER A 7 2.13 14.37 9.05
C SER A 7 1.44 15.63 8.50
N GLU A 8 2.21 16.51 7.86
CA GLU A 8 1.68 17.73 7.22
C GLU A 8 0.84 17.42 5.98
N ILE A 9 1.23 16.44 5.15
CA ILE A 9 0.52 16.09 3.90
C ILE A 9 -0.80 15.38 4.15
N ILE A 10 -0.82 14.43 5.10
CA ILE A 10 -2.02 13.62 5.38
C ILE A 10 -2.85 14.20 6.53
N GLU A 11 -2.40 15.30 7.13
CA GLU A 11 -3.08 16.03 8.21
C GLU A 11 -3.35 15.17 9.45
N ILE A 12 -2.42 14.28 9.78
CA ILE A 12 -2.47 13.39 10.95
C ILE A 12 -1.33 13.73 11.89
N SER A 13 -1.55 13.64 13.21
CA SER A 13 -0.47 13.77 14.20
C SER A 13 0.71 12.85 13.88
N LYS A 14 1.93 13.37 14.02
CA LYS A 14 3.17 12.62 13.82
C LYS A 14 3.24 11.34 14.67
N ASP A 15 2.58 11.32 15.84
CA ASP A 15 2.57 10.20 16.77
C ASP A 15 1.70 9.02 16.31
N LEU A 16 0.84 9.25 15.32
CA LEU A 16 -0.03 8.24 14.73
C LEU A 16 0.49 7.73 13.38
N ILE A 17 1.73 8.11 13.04
CA ILE A 17 2.37 7.76 11.77
C ILE A 17 3.53 6.82 12.06
N ASP A 18 3.63 5.74 11.30
CA ASP A 18 4.73 4.79 11.35
C ASP A 18 5.42 4.68 9.99
N LEU A 19 6.73 4.44 10.00
CA LEU A 19 7.46 4.04 8.80
C LEU A 19 7.29 2.54 8.65
N SER A 20 6.47 2.12 7.69
CA SER A 20 6.08 0.71 7.52
C SER A 20 7.01 -0.03 6.56
N TYR A 21 7.63 0.70 5.62
CA TYR A 21 8.55 0.15 4.64
C TYR A 21 9.49 1.23 4.12
N GLU A 22 10.70 0.84 3.77
CA GLU A 22 11.63 1.72 3.08
C GLU A 22 12.45 0.95 2.04
N THR A 23 12.78 1.66 0.97
CA THR A 23 13.78 1.27 -0.02
C THR A 23 14.77 2.41 -0.19
N ASP A 24 15.83 2.21 -0.98
CA ASP A 24 16.76 3.28 -1.36
C ASP A 24 16.07 4.43 -2.13
N HIS A 25 14.86 4.19 -2.61
CA HIS A 25 14.11 5.09 -3.48
C HIS A 25 12.90 5.72 -2.80
N TYR A 26 12.30 5.05 -1.81
CA TYR A 26 11.00 5.42 -1.28
C TYR A 26 10.89 5.21 0.23
N PHE A 27 10.10 6.07 0.86
CA PHE A 27 9.57 5.88 2.21
C PHE A 27 8.08 5.57 2.12
N VAL A 28 7.62 4.54 2.82
CA VAL A 28 6.20 4.22 2.96
C VAL A 28 5.78 4.45 4.40
N PHE A 29 4.92 5.43 4.59
CA PHE A 29 4.35 5.73 5.88
C PHE A 29 2.91 5.24 5.98
N THR A 30 2.53 4.79 7.17
CA THR A 30 1.14 4.47 7.50
C THR A 30 0.67 5.37 8.64
N GLY A 31 -0.43 6.09 8.42
CA GLY A 31 -1.14 6.86 9.43
C GLY A 31 -2.36 6.09 9.92
N HIS A 32 -2.53 6.00 11.23
CA HIS A 32 -3.65 5.29 11.87
C HIS A 32 -4.69 6.29 12.37
N ILE A 33 -5.88 6.32 11.75
CA ILE A 33 -6.97 7.23 12.14
C ILE A 33 -8.20 6.45 12.55
N GLU A 34 -8.80 6.83 13.67
CA GLU A 34 -10.12 6.34 14.06
C GLU A 34 -11.20 7.29 13.55
N VAL A 35 -12.00 6.85 12.56
CA VAL A 35 -13.06 7.65 11.95
C VAL A 35 -14.42 7.24 12.51
N LYS A 36 -15.18 8.21 13.02
CA LYS A 36 -16.57 8.00 13.46
C LYS A 36 -17.47 7.76 12.24
N LYS A 37 -18.30 6.73 12.33
CA LYS A 37 -19.39 6.39 11.40
C LYS A 37 -20.71 6.41 12.17
N LEU A 38 -21.82 6.43 11.44
CA LEU A 38 -23.19 6.45 12.01
C LEU A 38 -23.45 5.30 13.01
N PHE A 39 -22.75 4.16 12.88
CA PHE A 39 -22.95 2.97 13.73
C PHE A 39 -21.68 2.50 14.45
N GLY A 40 -20.68 3.37 14.64
CA GLY A 40 -19.47 2.99 15.38
C GLY A 40 -18.24 3.75 14.93
N LYS A 41 -17.08 3.17 15.19
CA LYS A 41 -15.81 3.72 14.77
C LYS A 41 -15.11 2.72 13.86
N LYS A 42 -14.46 3.21 12.82
CA LYS A 42 -13.65 2.39 11.91
C LYS A 42 -12.24 2.97 11.87
N THR A 43 -11.25 2.11 12.07
CA THR A 43 -9.86 2.48 11.84
C THR A 43 -9.60 2.54 10.34
N GLN A 44 -8.99 3.63 9.89
CA GLN A 44 -8.46 3.80 8.54
C GLN A 44 -6.94 3.83 8.62
N HIS A 45 -6.32 3.16 7.65
CA HIS A 45 -4.88 3.13 7.50
C HIS A 45 -4.51 3.95 6.27
N HIS A 46 -4.12 5.20 6.48
CA HIS A 46 -3.68 6.08 5.41
C HIS A 46 -2.25 5.73 5.03
N ILE A 47 -2.02 5.29 3.80
CA ILE A 47 -0.68 5.00 3.29
C ILE A 47 -0.18 6.18 2.46
N LEU A 48 1.00 6.71 2.78
CA LEU A 48 1.68 7.73 1.97
C LEU A 48 3.04 7.22 1.52
N ILE A 49 3.28 7.26 0.21
CA ILE A 49 4.61 7.01 -0.35
C ILE A 49 5.24 8.34 -0.71
N LEU A 50 6.44 8.57 -0.19
CA LEU A 50 7.33 9.64 -0.60
C LEU A 50 8.51 9.04 -1.36
N ASP A 51 9.03 9.73 -2.38
CA ASP A 51 10.39 9.43 -2.82
C ASP A 51 11.41 9.86 -1.75
N ARG A 52 12.67 9.42 -1.89
CA ARG A 52 13.76 9.79 -0.96
C ARG A 52 13.96 11.30 -0.76
N TYR A 53 13.49 12.12 -1.69
CA TYR A 53 13.56 13.59 -1.63
C TYR A 53 12.33 14.21 -0.96
N GLY A 54 11.42 13.38 -0.46
CA GLY A 54 10.19 13.78 0.22
C GLY A 54 9.06 14.18 -0.73
N LYS A 55 9.15 13.93 -2.04
CA LYS A 55 8.03 14.24 -2.95
C LYS A 55 6.97 13.16 -2.88
N PRO A 56 5.68 13.50 -2.73
CA PRO A 56 4.60 12.52 -2.74
C PRO A 56 4.53 11.77 -4.08
N LYS A 57 4.34 10.46 -4.00
CA LYS A 57 4.18 9.58 -5.17
C LYS A 57 2.84 8.87 -5.20
N LEU A 58 2.35 8.47 -4.03
CA LEU A 58 1.03 7.85 -3.88
C LEU A 58 0.47 8.16 -2.50
N SER A 59 -0.86 8.33 -2.42
CA SER A 59 -1.58 8.59 -1.19
C SER A 59 -2.89 7.80 -1.20
N ILE A 60 -2.98 6.79 -0.34
CA ILE A 60 -4.14 5.90 -0.20
C ILE A 60 -4.80 6.21 1.14
N LYS A 61 -6.01 6.78 1.13
CA LYS A 61 -6.72 7.19 2.36
C LYS A 61 -7.02 6.02 3.30
N ASN A 62 -7.31 4.86 2.74
CA ASN A 62 -7.58 3.64 3.47
C ASN A 62 -7.02 2.47 2.66
N GLY A 63 -5.98 1.82 3.16
CA GLY A 63 -5.36 0.73 2.45
C GLY A 63 -4.75 -0.33 3.33
N ARG A 64 -4.30 -1.40 2.68
CA ARG A 64 -3.55 -2.51 3.27
C ARG A 64 -2.17 -2.57 2.62
N ILE A 65 -1.16 -2.93 3.42
CA ILE A 65 0.19 -3.26 2.95
C ILE A 65 0.39 -4.75 3.18
N ILE A 66 0.82 -5.47 2.14
CA ILE A 66 1.29 -6.87 2.23
C ILE A 66 2.81 -6.83 2.01
N GLN A 67 3.56 -7.45 2.93
CA GLN A 67 5.02 -7.46 2.94
C GLN A 67 5.50 -8.86 3.31
N GLY A 68 6.70 -9.24 2.86
CA GLY A 68 7.30 -10.52 3.19
C GLY A 68 8.15 -11.05 2.05
N GLY A 69 8.40 -12.36 2.07
CA GLY A 69 8.99 -13.04 0.93
C GLY A 69 8.01 -13.13 -0.25
N LYS A 70 8.54 -13.44 -1.44
CA LYS A 70 7.74 -13.57 -2.68
C LYS A 70 6.52 -14.49 -2.52
N ILE A 71 6.72 -15.63 -1.84
CA ILE A 71 5.66 -16.62 -1.57
C ILE A 71 4.57 -15.99 -0.70
N THR A 72 4.93 -15.40 0.45
CA THR A 72 3.99 -14.74 1.36
C THR A 72 3.19 -13.63 0.69
N ILE A 73 3.86 -12.79 -0.12
CA ILE A 73 3.18 -11.70 -0.83
C ILE A 73 2.12 -12.25 -1.79
N LEU A 74 2.45 -13.30 -2.54
CA LEU A 74 1.54 -13.89 -3.51
C LEU A 74 0.37 -14.60 -2.82
N GLU A 75 0.62 -15.39 -1.78
CA GLU A 75 -0.42 -16.08 -1.01
C GLU A 75 -1.40 -15.09 -0.36
N GLU A 76 -0.89 -14.07 0.35
CA GLU A 76 -1.76 -13.08 0.98
C GLU A 76 -2.54 -12.22 -0.02
N LEU A 77 -1.95 -11.94 -1.18
CA LEU A 77 -2.64 -11.21 -2.24
C LEU A 77 -3.75 -12.05 -2.86
N ASP A 78 -3.49 -13.34 -3.11
CA ASP A 78 -4.47 -14.28 -3.66
C ASP A 78 -5.66 -14.43 -2.70
N ASP A 79 -5.40 -14.69 -1.42
CA ASP A 79 -6.41 -14.76 -0.36
C ASP A 79 -7.27 -13.48 -0.29
N TYR A 80 -6.63 -12.30 -0.42
CA TYR A 80 -7.35 -11.03 -0.44
C TYR A 80 -8.26 -10.88 -1.66
N LEU A 81 -7.77 -11.28 -2.84
CA LEU A 81 -8.53 -11.16 -4.09
C LEU A 81 -9.70 -12.14 -4.14
N GLU A 82 -9.54 -13.36 -3.61
CA GLU A 82 -10.59 -14.37 -3.55
C GLU A 82 -11.68 -14.05 -2.51
N SER A 83 -11.29 -13.53 -1.34
CA SER A 83 -12.23 -13.19 -0.26
C SER A 83 -13.11 -11.96 -0.55
N ARG A 84 -12.86 -11.26 -1.65
CA ARG A 84 -13.62 -10.08 -2.04
C ARG A 84 -14.99 -10.44 -2.60
N HIS A 85 -16.02 -9.93 -1.93
CA HIS A 85 -17.41 -9.97 -2.40
C HIS A 85 -17.84 -8.68 -3.14
N SER A 86 -16.89 -7.83 -3.53
CA SER A 86 -17.17 -6.54 -4.19
C SER A 86 -17.06 -6.65 -5.71
N GLU A 87 -18.01 -6.07 -6.43
CA GLU A 87 -18.00 -5.96 -7.90
C GLU A 87 -16.95 -4.95 -8.41
N ILE A 88 -16.44 -4.06 -7.55
CA ILE A 88 -15.46 -3.03 -7.93
C ILE A 88 -14.06 -3.60 -7.80
N ALA A 89 -13.28 -3.69 -8.88
CA ALA A 89 -11.89 -4.18 -8.85
C ALA A 89 -11.01 -3.42 -7.84
N PRO A 90 -10.10 -4.10 -7.12
CA PRO A 90 -9.24 -3.44 -6.16
C PRO A 90 -8.15 -2.66 -6.89
N LYS A 91 -7.77 -1.50 -6.37
CA LYS A 91 -6.56 -0.82 -6.88
C LYS A 91 -5.36 -1.41 -6.15
N VAL A 92 -4.50 -2.04 -6.93
CA VAL A 92 -3.31 -2.72 -6.45
C VAL A 92 -2.08 -1.99 -7.00
N TYR A 93 -1.11 -1.75 -6.12
CA TYR A 93 0.18 -1.19 -6.48
C TYR A 93 1.27 -2.10 -5.94
N LEU A 94 2.39 -2.18 -6.65
CA LEU A 94 3.59 -2.84 -6.16
C LEU A 94 4.71 -1.82 -6.01
N LEU A 95 5.32 -1.79 -4.84
CA LEU A 95 6.54 -1.05 -4.59
C LEU A 95 7.69 -2.04 -4.45
N ASN A 96 8.67 -1.96 -5.34
CA ASN A 96 9.95 -2.66 -5.20
C ASN A 96 11.08 -1.67 -4.96
N ASP A 97 12.33 -2.17 -4.99
CA ASP A 97 13.52 -1.37 -4.70
C ASP A 97 13.67 -0.13 -5.59
N LEU A 98 13.12 -0.17 -6.82
CA LEU A 98 13.33 0.85 -7.85
C LEU A 98 12.05 1.59 -8.27
N ASN A 99 10.92 0.90 -8.29
CA ASN A 99 9.71 1.32 -8.98
C ASN A 99 8.49 1.24 -8.07
N LEU A 100 7.55 2.17 -8.32
CA LEU A 100 6.16 2.06 -7.89
C LEU A 100 5.32 1.77 -9.13
N VAL A 101 4.79 0.56 -9.22
CA VAL A 101 3.99 0.08 -10.35
C VAL A 101 2.51 0.11 -9.98
N ASP A 102 1.69 0.60 -10.89
CA ASP A 102 0.24 0.72 -10.75
C ASP A 102 -0.47 -0.34 -11.60
N TYR A 103 -1.20 -1.24 -10.94
CA TYR A 103 -1.98 -2.30 -11.58
C TYR A 103 -3.49 -2.03 -11.53
N SER A 104 -3.92 -0.81 -11.20
CA SER A 104 -5.35 -0.47 -11.10
C SER A 104 -6.13 -0.53 -12.41
N SER A 105 -5.45 -0.72 -13.56
CA SER A 105 -6.08 -1.02 -14.85
C SER A 105 -6.48 -2.48 -15.02
N LEU A 106 -5.96 -3.40 -14.18
CA LEU A 106 -6.27 -4.83 -14.22
C LEU A 106 -7.54 -5.11 -13.41
N ILE A 107 -8.43 -5.91 -13.98
CA ILE A 107 -9.75 -6.20 -13.39
C ILE A 107 -9.80 -7.62 -12.84
N ALA A 108 -9.25 -8.61 -13.58
CA ALA A 108 -9.28 -9.99 -13.16
C ALA A 108 -8.20 -10.27 -12.11
N SER A 109 -8.57 -11.01 -11.06
CA SER A 109 -7.64 -11.39 -9.98
C SER A 109 -6.42 -12.14 -10.51
N SER A 110 -6.61 -13.03 -11.49
CA SER A 110 -5.52 -13.77 -12.13
C SER A 110 -4.50 -12.84 -12.78
N ASP A 111 -4.95 -11.81 -13.50
CA ASP A 111 -4.08 -10.87 -14.21
C ASP A 111 -3.26 -10.05 -13.21
N ILE A 112 -3.86 -9.67 -12.07
CA ILE A 112 -3.17 -8.97 -10.98
C ILE A 112 -2.08 -9.87 -10.38
N ILE A 113 -2.42 -11.13 -10.05
CA ILE A 113 -1.48 -12.09 -9.47
C ILE A 113 -0.31 -12.37 -10.40
N ASP A 114 -0.58 -12.59 -11.69
CA ASP A 114 0.47 -12.88 -12.67
C ASP A 114 1.40 -11.67 -12.87
N ALA A 115 0.84 -10.45 -12.99
CA ALA A 115 1.63 -9.24 -13.13
C ALA A 115 2.51 -8.96 -11.89
N VAL A 116 1.98 -9.18 -10.69
CA VAL A 116 2.75 -9.05 -9.44
C VAL A 116 3.85 -10.12 -9.37
N ARG A 117 3.54 -11.38 -9.74
CA ARG A 117 4.52 -12.47 -9.76
C ARG A 117 5.69 -12.14 -10.68
N GLU A 118 5.43 -11.65 -11.89
CA GLU A 118 6.46 -11.28 -12.86
C GLU A 118 7.39 -10.19 -12.31
N GLU A 119 6.85 -9.14 -11.71
CA GLU A 119 7.66 -8.04 -11.16
C GLU A 119 8.45 -8.46 -9.91
N LEU A 120 7.91 -9.40 -9.12
CA LEU A 120 8.61 -9.98 -7.97
C LEU A 120 9.82 -10.85 -8.38
N VAL A 121 9.88 -11.41 -9.59
CA VAL A 121 11.04 -12.21 -10.03
C VAL A 121 12.33 -11.42 -9.88
N ASN A 122 12.30 -10.13 -10.22
CA ASN A 122 13.48 -9.26 -10.26
C ASN A 122 13.71 -8.44 -8.99
N SER A 123 12.89 -8.64 -7.95
CA SER A 123 12.91 -7.82 -6.74
C SER A 123 13.36 -8.65 -5.52
N GLU A 124 14.30 -8.11 -4.71
CA GLU A 124 14.68 -8.73 -3.44
C GLU A 124 13.69 -8.37 -2.33
N LYS A 125 13.24 -7.10 -2.32
CA LYS A 125 12.22 -6.63 -1.41
C LYS A 125 11.07 -6.00 -2.19
N ALA A 126 9.86 -6.27 -1.75
CA ALA A 126 8.68 -5.64 -2.30
C ALA A 126 7.57 -5.51 -1.25
N ALA A 127 6.66 -4.58 -1.50
CA ALA A 127 5.42 -4.42 -0.77
C ALA A 127 4.28 -4.24 -1.76
N VAL A 128 3.18 -4.97 -1.57
CA VAL A 128 1.94 -4.74 -2.29
C VAL A 128 1.05 -3.81 -1.47
N LEU A 129 0.48 -2.81 -2.13
CA LEU A 129 -0.39 -1.80 -1.54
C LEU A 129 -1.76 -1.90 -2.17
N ILE A 130 -2.79 -1.90 -1.35
CA ILE A 130 -4.16 -2.14 -1.79
C ILE A 130 -5.06 -1.03 -1.25
N GLU A 131 -5.83 -0.38 -2.12
CA GLU A 131 -6.89 0.56 -1.73
C GLU A 131 -8.17 -0.20 -1.34
N LEU A 132 -8.76 0.14 -0.18
CA LEU A 132 -9.89 -0.54 0.46
C LEU A 132 -11.16 0.32 0.56
#